data_AF-A0A812WK51-F1
#
_entry.id   AF-A0A812WK51-F1
#
_cell.length_a   1.000
_cell.length_b   1.000
_cell.length_c   1.000
_cell.angle_alpha   90.00
_cell.angle_beta   90.00
_cell.angle_gamma   90.00
#
_symmetry.space_group_name_H-M   'P 1'
#
loop_
_entity.id
_entity.type
_entity.pdbx_description
1 polymer ?
#
loop_
_entity_poly.entity_id
_entity_poly.type
_entity_poly.pdbx_seq_one_letter_code
_entity_poly.pdbx_strand_id
1 'polypeptide(L)'
;ERTQARFFIRLIYATTDGSNIFTPEYLKRIKRIEDRLETLPGYRRFCLADGNGRCVRPLSAVNYFFASMDASTGTITPDGRGEHLLPIQAILANLGTSNSYFVDRYFGVSSGQLKSALEGNITRSVLRFGLPLRGFRNTEDHRQAEMFGEFVRDQLRPYLMEASSE
;
A
#
# COMPACT_ATOMS: atom_id res chain seq x y z
N GLU A 1 -16.89 -4.43 13.38
CA GLU A 1 -17.02 -3.08 12.75
C GLU A 1 -15.94 -2.94 11.70
N ARG A 2 -16.20 -2.23 10.60
CA ARG A 2 -15.23 -1.90 9.54
C ARG A 2 -14.56 -3.11 8.87
N THR A 3 -15.21 -4.26 8.84
CA THR A 3 -14.66 -5.49 8.25
C THR A 3 -15.03 -5.67 6.78
N GLN A 4 -15.96 -4.86 6.24
CA GLN A 4 -16.34 -4.91 4.83
C GLN A 4 -15.73 -3.73 4.08
N ALA A 5 -14.85 -4.00 3.12
CA ALA A 5 -14.25 -2.95 2.29
C ALA A 5 -15.32 -2.30 1.40
N ARG A 6 -15.52 -1.00 1.56
CA ARG A 6 -16.54 -0.23 0.81
C ARG A 6 -15.97 0.96 0.07
N PHE A 7 -14.99 1.65 0.65
CA PHE A 7 -14.29 2.74 -0.02
C PHE A 7 -12.84 2.37 -0.32
N PHE A 8 -12.36 2.85 -1.46
CA PHE A 8 -11.05 2.51 -1.99
C PHE A 8 -10.38 3.78 -2.49
N ILE A 9 -9.12 3.98 -2.11
CA ILE A 9 -8.27 5.04 -2.66
C ILE A 9 -7.05 4.39 -3.26
N ARG A 10 -6.82 4.66 -4.54
CA ARG A 10 -5.66 4.15 -5.29
C ARG A 10 -4.61 5.24 -5.31
N LEU A 11 -3.45 4.93 -4.75
CA LEU A 11 -2.26 5.78 -4.81
C LEU A 11 -1.37 5.26 -5.93
N ILE A 12 -0.91 6.16 -6.79
CA ILE A 12 0.03 5.88 -7.87
C ILE A 12 1.30 6.63 -7.53
N TYR A 13 2.41 5.91 -7.47
CA TYR A 13 3.74 6.46 -7.29
C TYR A 13 4.46 6.36 -8.61
N ALA A 14 5.03 7.46 -9.08
CA ALA A 14 5.73 7.53 -10.35
C ALA A 14 6.98 8.41 -10.22
N THR A 15 8.06 8.04 -10.91
CA THR A 15 9.21 8.93 -11.11
C THR A 15 8.91 9.90 -12.26
N THR A 16 9.33 11.15 -12.13
CA THR A 16 9.05 12.20 -13.14
C THR A 16 9.98 12.10 -14.36
N ASP A 17 11.19 11.58 -14.16
CA ASP A 17 12.22 11.37 -15.18
C ASP A 17 12.14 10.00 -15.85
N GLY A 18 11.17 9.16 -15.45
CA GLY A 18 11.00 7.79 -15.95
C GLY A 18 12.05 6.80 -15.41
N SER A 19 12.85 7.20 -14.42
CA SER A 19 13.81 6.32 -13.75
C SER A 19 13.13 5.19 -12.97
N ASN A 20 13.93 4.19 -12.58
CA ASN A 20 13.42 3.06 -11.81
C ASN A 20 12.92 3.50 -10.42
N ILE A 21 11.65 3.23 -10.12
CA ILE A 21 11.02 3.47 -8.82
C ILE A 21 11.36 2.38 -7.80
N PHE A 22 11.83 1.22 -8.25
CA PHE A 22 12.21 0.11 -7.36
C PHE A 22 13.65 0.24 -6.90
N THR A 23 13.98 1.35 -6.26
CA THR A 23 15.27 1.59 -5.60
C THR A 23 15.10 1.60 -4.09
N PRO A 24 16.18 1.37 -3.31
CA PRO A 24 16.09 1.44 -1.85
C PRO A 24 15.54 2.78 -1.34
N GLU A 25 15.90 3.88 -1.99
CA GLU A 25 15.46 5.22 -1.63
C GLU A 25 13.95 5.39 -1.83
N TYR A 26 13.45 5.12 -3.05
CA TYR A 26 12.04 5.27 -3.37
C TYR A 26 11.17 4.29 -2.59
N LEU A 27 11.59 3.03 -2.41
CA LEU A 27 10.83 2.05 -1.63
C LEU A 27 10.71 2.46 -0.15
N LYS A 28 11.79 2.95 0.46
CA LYS A 28 11.74 3.50 1.82
C LYS A 28 10.84 4.73 1.89
N ARG A 29 10.87 5.57 0.87
CA ARG A 29 10.03 6.77 0.81
C ARG A 29 8.54 6.43 0.70
N ILE A 30 8.16 5.53 -0.20
CA ILE A 30 6.79 5.03 -0.32
C ILE A 30 6.34 4.39 1.00
N LYS A 31 7.20 3.57 1.64
CA LYS A 31 6.92 3.02 2.97
C LYS A 31 6.62 4.09 4.01
N ARG A 32 7.42 5.16 4.09
CA ARG A 32 7.16 6.28 5.02
C ARG A 32 5.82 6.95 4.73
N ILE A 33 5.48 7.16 3.46
CA ILE A 33 4.19 7.72 3.07
C ILE A 33 3.06 6.82 3.57
N GLU A 34 3.18 5.51 3.38
CA GLU A 34 2.18 4.55 3.83
C GLU A 34 2.08 4.45 5.36
N ASP A 35 3.21 4.48 6.07
CA ASP A 35 3.26 4.44 7.54
C ASP A 35 2.61 5.69 8.14
N ARG A 36 2.85 6.87 7.57
CA ARG A 36 2.27 8.15 8.03
C ARG A 36 0.77 8.27 7.72
N LEU A 37 0.22 7.50 6.79
CA LEU A 37 -1.25 7.42 6.62
C LEU A 37 -1.92 6.88 7.88
N GLU A 38 -1.32 5.87 8.52
CA GLU A 38 -1.90 5.22 9.70
C GLU A 38 -1.88 6.13 10.94
N THR A 39 -1.05 7.17 10.94
CA THR A 39 -0.96 8.14 12.04
C THR A 39 -1.95 9.29 11.92
N LEU A 40 -2.68 9.42 10.80
CA LEU A 40 -3.70 10.46 10.67
C LEU A 40 -4.80 10.28 11.72
N PRO A 41 -5.22 11.35 12.44
CA PRO A 41 -6.16 11.24 13.56
C PRO A 41 -7.45 10.47 13.24
N GLY A 42 -7.99 10.65 12.03
CA GLY A 42 -9.21 9.99 11.55
C GLY A 42 -8.98 8.59 10.99
N TYR A 43 -7.76 8.17 10.65
CA TYR A 43 -7.52 6.97 9.86
C TYR A 43 -8.09 5.71 10.51
N ARG A 44 -7.83 5.51 11.80
CA ARG A 44 -8.31 4.35 12.57
C ARG A 44 -9.83 4.23 12.60
N ARG A 45 -10.55 5.34 12.43
CA ARG A 45 -12.01 5.36 12.36
C ARG A 45 -12.53 4.77 11.05
N PHE A 46 -11.77 4.84 9.96
CA PHE A 46 -12.26 4.47 8.63
C PHE A 46 -11.53 3.28 8.02
N CYS A 47 -10.31 2.96 8.45
CA CYS A 47 -9.51 1.88 7.88
C CYS A 47 -10.30 0.56 7.85
N LEU A 48 -10.03 -0.30 6.86
CA LEU A 48 -10.49 -1.69 6.90
C LEU A 48 -9.85 -2.38 8.11
N ALA A 49 -10.67 -2.99 8.96
CA ALA A 49 -10.21 -3.77 10.10
C ALA A 49 -10.06 -5.26 9.73
N ASP A 50 -9.01 -5.89 10.26
CA ASP A 50 -8.86 -7.34 10.26
C ASP A 50 -9.78 -8.00 11.32
N GLY A 51 -9.71 -9.34 11.42
CA GLY A 51 -10.48 -10.11 12.41
C GLY A 51 -10.16 -9.75 13.87
N ASN A 52 -9.04 -9.07 14.13
CA ASN A 52 -8.60 -8.61 15.45
C ASN A 52 -8.91 -7.12 15.67
N GLY A 53 -9.60 -6.46 14.75
CA GLY A 53 -9.93 -5.04 14.83
C GLY A 53 -8.78 -4.08 14.51
N ARG A 54 -7.63 -4.59 14.02
CA ARG A 54 -6.46 -3.80 13.63
C ARG A 54 -6.64 -3.29 12.20
N CYS A 55 -6.11 -2.10 11.90
CA CYS A 55 -6.12 -1.61 10.53
C CYS A 55 -5.29 -2.54 9.63
N VAL A 56 -5.90 -2.95 8.53
CA VAL A 56 -5.20 -3.64 7.45
C VAL A 56 -4.35 -2.61 6.72
N ARG A 57 -3.09 -2.96 6.46
CA ARG A 57 -2.19 -2.11 5.67
C ARG A 57 -2.70 -1.89 4.24
N PRO A 58 -2.23 -0.84 3.57
CA PRO A 58 -2.41 -0.69 2.13
C PRO A 58 -2.03 -1.97 1.39
N LEU A 59 -2.80 -2.34 0.38
CA LEU A 59 -2.40 -3.39 -0.54
C LEU A 59 -1.34 -2.78 -1.48
N SER A 60 -0.06 -3.09 -1.27
CA SER A 60 1.09 -2.40 -1.86
C SER A 60 2.23 -3.36 -2.19
N ALA A 61 3.05 -3.01 -3.19
CA ALA A 61 4.30 -3.69 -3.48
C ALA A 61 5.28 -3.62 -2.28
N VAL A 62 5.23 -2.51 -1.52
CA VAL A 62 6.05 -2.27 -0.33
C VAL A 62 5.94 -3.40 0.68
N ASN A 63 4.77 -4.05 0.76
CA ASN A 63 4.55 -5.14 1.69
C ASN A 63 5.50 -6.33 1.47
N TYR A 64 5.93 -6.55 0.22
CA TYR A 64 6.88 -7.60 -0.13
C TYR A 64 8.34 -7.19 0.12
N PHE A 65 8.66 -5.91 -0.10
CA PHE A 65 10.00 -5.38 0.12
C PHE A 65 10.34 -5.22 1.60
N PHE A 66 9.32 -5.06 2.45
CA PHE A 66 9.44 -4.95 3.91
C PHE A 66 8.60 -6.03 4.59
N ALA A 67 8.71 -7.28 4.13
CA ALA A 67 8.02 -8.40 4.75
C ALA A 67 8.59 -8.69 6.15
N SER A 68 7.72 -9.04 7.10
CA SER A 68 8.15 -9.54 8.41
C SER A 68 8.65 -10.98 8.29
N MET A 69 9.62 -11.33 9.14
CA MET A 69 10.15 -12.69 9.25
C MET A 69 9.92 -13.19 10.66
N ASP A 70 9.25 -14.32 10.79
CA ASP A 70 9.15 -15.02 12.06
C ASP A 70 10.46 -15.77 12.31
N ALA A 71 11.22 -15.35 13.32
CA ALA A 71 12.51 -15.93 13.67
C ALA A 71 12.42 -17.40 14.13
N SER A 72 11.25 -17.86 14.58
CA SER A 72 11.05 -19.23 15.08
C SER A 72 10.70 -20.22 13.96
N THR A 73 9.96 -19.77 12.95
CA THR A 73 9.50 -20.63 11.84
C THR A 73 10.22 -20.35 10.51
N GLY A 74 10.93 -19.23 10.40
CA GLY A 74 11.49 -18.75 9.14
C GLY A 74 10.43 -18.24 8.16
N THR A 75 9.17 -18.12 8.59
CA THR A 75 8.05 -17.73 7.72
C THR A 75 8.17 -16.26 7.36
N ILE A 76 8.15 -15.96 6.06
CA ILE A 76 8.13 -14.60 5.52
C ILE A 76 6.68 -14.20 5.25
N THR A 77 6.23 -13.11 5.86
CA THR A 77 4.88 -12.57 5.66
C THR A 77 4.94 -11.22 4.97
N PRO A 78 4.39 -11.07 3.75
CA PRO A 78 4.43 -9.80 3.01
C PRO A 78 3.42 -8.81 3.61
N ASP A 79 3.77 -8.23 4.76
CA ASP A 79 2.90 -7.35 5.56
C ASP A 79 3.42 -5.92 5.66
N GLY A 80 4.57 -5.58 5.08
CA GLY A 80 5.14 -4.22 5.10
C GLY A 80 5.64 -3.75 6.48
N ARG A 81 5.75 -4.66 7.46
CA ARG A 81 6.14 -4.37 8.84
C ARG A 81 7.59 -4.71 9.15
N GLY A 82 8.31 -5.34 8.22
CA GLY A 82 9.74 -5.57 8.34
C GLY A 82 10.52 -4.25 8.47
N GLU A 83 11.52 -4.26 9.35
CA GLU A 83 12.41 -3.10 9.55
C GLU A 83 13.43 -2.96 8.41
N HIS A 84 13.78 -4.06 7.76
CA HIS A 84 14.82 -4.12 6.75
C HIS A 84 14.24 -4.32 5.36
N LEU A 85 14.88 -3.65 4.40
CA LEU A 85 14.59 -3.81 2.98
C LEU A 85 15.15 -5.15 2.49
N LEU A 86 14.29 -5.98 1.94
CA LEU A 86 14.65 -7.26 1.34
C LEU A 86 15.26 -7.09 -0.07
N PRO A 87 15.97 -8.11 -0.59
CA PRO A 87 16.63 -8.03 -1.91
C PRO A 87 15.65 -7.70 -3.04
N ILE A 88 15.72 -6.46 -3.55
CA ILE A 88 14.76 -5.90 -4.50
C ILE A 88 14.57 -6.80 -5.72
N GLN A 89 15.65 -7.19 -6.39
CA GLN A 89 15.58 -7.96 -7.63
C GLN A 89 14.94 -9.35 -7.45
N ALA A 90 15.18 -9.99 -6.31
CA ALA A 90 14.53 -11.27 -5.98
C ALA A 90 13.02 -11.11 -5.78
N ILE A 91 12.61 -10.05 -5.08
CA ILE A 91 11.20 -9.72 -4.87
C ILE A 91 10.53 -9.35 -6.21
N LEU A 92 11.17 -8.53 -7.03
CA LEU A 92 10.66 -8.15 -8.35
C LEU A 92 10.49 -9.36 -9.28
N ALA A 93 11.44 -10.29 -9.29
CA ALA A 93 11.33 -11.52 -10.07
C ALA A 93 10.12 -12.36 -9.62
N ASN A 94 9.85 -12.41 -8.31
CA ASN A 94 8.69 -13.09 -7.78
C ASN A 94 7.36 -12.38 -8.13
N LEU A 95 7.31 -11.05 -7.99
CA LEU A 95 6.13 -10.25 -8.34
C LEU A 95 5.82 -10.33 -9.83
N GLY A 96 6.82 -10.24 -10.70
CA GLY A 96 6.64 -10.32 -12.15
C GLY A 96 6.12 -11.69 -12.63
N THR A 97 6.38 -12.77 -11.89
CA THR A 97 5.95 -14.13 -12.25
C THR A 97 4.62 -14.54 -11.62
N SER A 98 4.32 -14.08 -10.41
CA SER A 98 3.20 -14.58 -9.61
C SER A 98 2.19 -13.52 -9.17
N ASN A 99 2.52 -12.23 -9.30
CA ASN A 99 1.68 -11.15 -8.79
C ASN A 99 1.87 -9.82 -9.55
N SER A 100 1.47 -9.82 -10.83
CA SER A 100 1.56 -8.64 -11.70
C SER A 100 0.64 -7.48 -11.29
N TYR A 101 -0.12 -7.61 -10.20
CA TYR A 101 -1.03 -6.56 -9.74
C TYR A 101 -0.28 -5.29 -9.32
N PHE A 102 0.99 -5.36 -8.93
CA PHE A 102 1.72 -4.21 -8.37
C PHE A 102 2.72 -3.56 -9.32
N VAL A 103 2.91 -4.17 -10.48
CA VAL A 103 3.90 -3.78 -11.48
C VAL A 103 3.20 -3.46 -12.80
N ASP A 104 3.86 -2.73 -13.67
CA ASP A 104 3.31 -2.36 -14.98
C ASP A 104 3.14 -3.60 -15.89
N ARG A 105 2.26 -3.50 -16.90
CA ARG A 105 2.05 -4.53 -17.92
C ARG A 105 3.34 -4.92 -18.66
N TYR A 106 4.29 -3.99 -18.79
CA TYR A 106 5.58 -4.19 -19.46
C TYR A 106 6.71 -4.58 -18.50
N PHE A 107 6.40 -4.87 -17.24
CA PHE A 107 7.38 -5.29 -16.25
C PHE A 107 8.05 -6.60 -16.69
N GLY A 108 9.33 -6.53 -17.07
CA GLY A 108 10.10 -7.68 -17.56
C GLY A 108 9.92 -8.00 -19.05
N VAL A 109 9.43 -7.07 -19.89
CA VAL A 109 9.36 -7.29 -21.35
C VAL A 109 10.72 -7.07 -22.01
N SER A 110 11.63 -8.00 -21.75
CA SER A 110 12.02 -8.93 -22.81
C SER A 110 12.56 -10.21 -22.17
N SER A 111 12.10 -11.35 -22.67
CA SER A 111 12.61 -12.68 -22.31
C SER A 111 14.11 -12.86 -22.59
N GLY A 112 14.74 -11.92 -23.32
CA GLY A 112 16.20 -11.81 -23.48
C GLY A 112 16.91 -11.02 -22.36
N GLN A 113 16.16 -10.33 -21.50
CA GLN A 113 16.64 -9.42 -20.45
C GLN A 113 16.40 -9.92 -19.02
N LEU A 114 16.10 -11.20 -18.82
CA LEU A 114 16.23 -11.83 -17.49
C LEU A 114 17.65 -11.75 -16.89
N LYS A 115 18.63 -11.24 -17.68
CA LYS A 115 19.99 -10.89 -17.24
C LYS A 115 20.18 -9.41 -16.88
N SER A 116 19.25 -8.51 -17.20
CA SER A 116 19.28 -7.10 -16.77
C SER A 116 18.30 -6.89 -15.62
N ALA A 117 18.64 -5.98 -14.69
CA ALA A 117 17.82 -5.66 -13.54
C ALA A 117 16.36 -5.39 -13.95
N LEU A 118 15.40 -5.98 -13.21
CA LEU A 118 13.99 -5.66 -13.33
C LEU A 118 13.77 -4.25 -12.80
N GLU A 119 13.11 -3.43 -13.62
CA GLU A 119 12.90 -2.01 -13.38
C GLU A 119 11.49 -1.60 -13.81
N GLY A 120 11.01 -0.50 -13.25
CA GLY A 120 9.76 0.14 -13.64
C GLY A 120 9.70 1.53 -13.04
N ASN A 121 8.99 2.45 -13.67
CA ASN A 121 8.89 3.84 -13.21
C ASN A 121 7.64 4.12 -12.39
N ILE A 122 6.73 3.14 -12.27
CA ILE A 122 5.42 3.29 -11.61
C ILE A 122 5.16 2.09 -10.69
N THR A 123 4.58 2.35 -9.52
CA THR A 123 3.92 1.32 -8.70
C THR A 123 2.66 1.89 -8.06
N ARG A 124 1.85 1.03 -7.43
CA ARG A 124 0.55 1.42 -6.86
C ARG A 124 0.28 0.80 -5.51
N SER A 125 -0.49 1.52 -4.71
CA SER A 125 -1.05 1.05 -3.44
C SER A 125 -2.55 1.26 -3.41
N VAL A 126 -3.28 0.35 -2.78
CA VAL A 126 -4.73 0.46 -2.58
C VAL A 126 -5.04 0.56 -1.10
N LEU A 127 -5.47 1.73 -0.68
CA LEU A 127 -6.06 1.96 0.64
C LEU A 127 -7.48 1.41 0.63
N ARG A 128 -7.82 0.64 1.67
CA ARG A 128 -9.14 0.05 1.84
C ARG A 128 -9.75 0.57 3.13
N PHE A 129 -10.96 1.08 3.02
CA PHE A 129 -11.72 1.60 4.15
C PHE A 129 -12.99 0.79 4.36
N GLY A 130 -13.27 0.51 5.63
CA GLY A 130 -14.22 -0.50 6.05
C GLY A 130 -15.51 0.09 6.62
N LEU A 131 -16.62 -0.59 6.37
CA LEU A 131 -17.92 -0.38 7.02
C LEU A 131 -18.39 -1.69 7.71
N PRO A 132 -19.43 -1.63 8.57
CA PRO A 132 -20.01 -0.42 9.16
C PRO A 132 -19.03 0.29 10.10
N LEU A 133 -19.10 1.62 10.18
CA LEU A 133 -18.38 2.40 11.19
C LEU A 133 -18.93 2.08 12.59
N ARG A 134 -18.11 2.35 13.61
CA ARG A 134 -18.52 2.19 15.01
C ARG A 134 -19.81 2.95 15.30
N GLY A 135 -20.79 2.26 15.88
CA GLY A 135 -22.11 2.82 16.20
C GLY A 135 -23.17 2.70 15.08
N PHE A 136 -22.81 2.21 13.90
CA PHE A 136 -23.77 1.95 12.81
C PHE A 136 -24.17 0.48 12.76
N ARG A 137 -25.45 0.22 12.43
CA ARG A 137 -26.00 -1.15 12.36
C ARG A 137 -25.56 -1.90 11.10
N ASN A 138 -25.42 -1.20 9.97
CA ASN A 138 -25.14 -1.79 8.67
C ASN A 138 -24.37 -0.81 7.75
N THR A 139 -24.09 -1.24 6.52
CA THR A 139 -23.30 -0.48 5.53
C THR A 139 -24.11 0.54 4.74
N GLU A 140 -25.43 0.58 4.89
CA GLU A 140 -26.34 1.33 3.99
C GLU A 140 -26.65 2.74 4.48
N ASP A 141 -26.27 3.10 5.72
CA ASP A 141 -26.48 4.45 6.24
C ASP A 141 -25.54 5.46 5.56
N HIS A 142 -26.13 6.34 4.75
CA HIS A 142 -25.43 7.37 3.95
C HIS A 142 -24.55 8.31 4.78
N ARG A 143 -24.85 8.53 6.06
CA ARG A 143 -24.03 9.38 6.94
C ARG A 143 -22.60 8.84 7.06
N GLN A 144 -22.40 7.54 6.92
CA GLN A 144 -21.06 6.94 6.93
C GLN A 144 -20.21 7.40 5.74
N ALA A 145 -20.85 7.60 4.58
CA ALA A 145 -20.18 8.11 3.39
C ALA A 145 -19.86 9.61 3.53
N GLU A 146 -20.75 10.40 4.12
CA GLU A 146 -20.50 11.81 4.43
C GLU A 146 -19.31 11.97 5.38
N MET A 147 -19.30 11.21 6.47
CA MET A 147 -18.20 11.20 7.44
C MET A 147 -16.87 10.77 6.82
N PHE A 148 -16.91 9.79 5.90
CA PHE A 148 -15.71 9.40 5.16
C PHE A 148 -15.25 10.52 4.23
N GLY A 149 -16.18 11.20 3.55
CA GLY A 149 -15.89 12.35 2.69
C GLY A 149 -15.22 13.51 3.46
N GLU A 150 -15.67 13.79 4.68
CA GLU A 150 -15.04 14.78 5.56
C GLU A 150 -13.61 14.38 5.92
N PHE A 151 -13.38 13.13 6.33
CA PHE A 151 -12.03 12.62 6.58
C PHE A 151 -11.12 12.74 5.36
N VAL A 152 -11.63 12.41 4.17
CA VAL A 152 -10.87 12.52 2.93
C VAL A 152 -10.49 13.97 2.66
N ARG A 153 -11.45 14.89 2.76
CA ARG A 153 -11.26 16.32 2.48
C ARG A 153 -10.32 16.98 3.47
N ASP A 154 -10.48 16.70 4.76
CA ASP A 154 -9.87 17.50 5.83
C ASP A 154 -8.53 16.92 6.31
N GLN A 155 -8.27 15.63 6.07
CA GLN A 155 -7.06 14.97 6.58
C GLN A 155 -6.28 14.25 5.48
N LEU A 156 -6.94 13.33 4.76
CA LEU A 156 -6.22 12.46 3.83
C LEU A 156 -5.71 13.20 2.60
N ARG A 157 -6.55 14.02 1.96
CA ARG A 157 -6.16 14.77 0.76
C ARG A 157 -5.05 15.80 1.05
N PRO A 158 -5.13 16.63 2.10
CA PRO A 158 -4.02 17.53 2.46
C PRO A 158 -2.71 16.79 2.64
N TYR A 159 -2.72 15.66 3.34
CA TYR A 159 -1.55 14.83 3.54
C TYR A 159 -0.98 14.29 2.21
N LEU A 160 -1.84 13.75 1.33
CA LEU A 160 -1.38 13.22 0.05
C LEU A 160 -0.82 14.32 -0.88
N MET A 161 -1.37 15.54 -0.80
CA MET A 161 -0.84 16.69 -1.55
C MET A 161 0.55 17.08 -1.06
N GLU A 162 0.76 17.14 0.26
CA GLU A 162 2.08 17.36 0.87
C GLU A 162 3.08 16.27 0.42
N ALA A 163 2.71 14.99 0.57
CA ALA A 163 3.56 13.86 0.21
C ALA A 163 3.92 13.79 -1.29
N SER A 164 3.06 14.32 -2.16
CA SER A 164 3.30 14.39 -3.60
C SER A 164 4.32 15.46 -4.02
N SER A 165 4.61 16.41 -3.13
CA SER A 165 5.55 17.51 -3.37
C SER A 165 6.95 17.29 -2.81
N GLU A 166 7.13 16.24 -1.98
CA GLU A 166 8.44 15.78 -1.52
C GLU A 166 9.26 15.18 -2.68
#